data_AF-A0A9L0RGY1-F1
#
_entry.id   AF-A0A9L0RGY1-F1
#
_cell.length_a   1.000
_cell.length_b   1.000
_cell.length_c   1.000
_cell.angle_alpha   90.00
_cell.angle_beta   90.00
_cell.angle_gamma   90.00
#
_symmetry.space_group_name_H-M   'P 1'
#
loop_
_entity.id
_entity.type
_entity.pdbx_description
1 polymer ?
#
loop_
_entity_poly.entity_id
_entity_poly.type
_entity_poly.pdbx_seq_one_letter_code
_entity_poly.pdbx_strand_id
1 'polypeptide(L)'
;MALLTHLLVCTFAMGSWVAINGLWVELPLLVMELPEGWFLPSYLTLVIQLANIGPLLVTLLHRFRPGCLSDVPVIFTLLGVGTVTCLLFAFLWNVTSLLQGKSYSIIFLVLTLFLALVDCTSSVTFLPFMSRLPTRYVTTFFVGEGLSGLLPALLALAQGSGLTTCSNVTDSSGTTPHPVTTRGTNTTQGDNSILMSTLPGTAPSVAHLETRYLPAHFSPLVYFLLLSFMMACCFIAFFFLQRQPRPWKSSTEDLLSSQVILHSIRLREEQEPGPPGLADSSRGQGHLEEKTAPLHLAHLAFIYILVAFVNALTNGVLPSVQTYSCLSYGPVAYHLSATLSSMANPLACFLSMFLPNRSTPIEPRETLAGGTLPFRTQNSTPR
;
A
#
# COMPACT_ATOMS: atom_id res chain seq x y z
N MET A 1 -0.33 7.64 30.26
CA MET A 1 0.83 8.01 29.40
C MET A 1 1.09 7.01 28.29
N ALA A 2 1.26 5.71 28.57
CA ALA A 2 1.60 4.72 27.53
C ALA A 2 0.59 4.62 26.39
N LEU A 3 -0.72 4.58 26.69
CA LEU A 3 -1.79 4.53 25.68
C LEU A 3 -1.78 5.75 24.75
N LEU A 4 -1.57 6.95 25.30
CA LEU A 4 -1.47 8.17 24.51
C LEU A 4 -0.29 8.09 23.52
N THR A 5 0.87 7.60 23.96
CA THR A 5 2.03 7.40 23.07
C THR A 5 1.74 6.35 22.00
N HIS A 6 1.02 5.27 22.31
CA HIS A 6 0.56 4.29 21.31
C HIS A 6 -0.37 4.94 20.27
N LEU A 7 -1.37 5.72 20.70
CA LEU A 7 -2.27 6.43 19.78
C LEU A 7 -1.52 7.42 18.90
N LEU A 8 -0.57 8.18 19.47
CA LEU A 8 0.23 9.14 18.73
C LEU A 8 1.17 8.45 17.72
N VAL A 9 1.82 7.35 18.10
CA VAL A 9 2.67 6.55 17.20
C VAL A 9 1.84 5.93 16.08
N CYS A 10 0.68 5.37 16.41
CA CYS A 10 -0.24 4.80 15.44
C CYS A 10 -0.70 5.86 14.44
N THR A 11 -1.13 7.03 14.93
CA THR A 11 -1.57 8.15 14.09
C THR A 11 -0.41 8.66 13.21
N PHE A 12 0.78 8.82 13.78
CA PHE A 12 1.98 9.23 13.04
C PHE A 12 2.31 8.25 11.91
N ALA A 13 2.25 6.94 12.19
CA ALA A 13 2.58 5.91 11.22
C ALA A 13 1.58 5.84 10.05
N MET A 14 0.32 6.28 10.22
CA MET A 14 -0.61 6.36 9.10
C MET A 14 -0.10 7.29 7.99
N GLY A 15 0.64 8.34 8.36
CA GLY A 15 1.16 9.33 7.44
C GLY A 15 2.20 8.81 6.45
N SER A 16 2.61 7.54 6.54
CA SER A 16 3.57 6.96 5.60
C SER A 16 3.00 6.55 4.26
N TRP A 17 1.73 6.14 4.21
CA TRP A 17 1.09 5.62 2.99
C TRP A 17 -0.35 6.10 2.79
N VAL A 18 -0.91 6.90 3.71
CA VAL A 18 -2.32 7.31 3.66
C VAL A 18 -2.69 8.03 2.37
N ALA A 19 -1.76 8.80 1.80
CA ALA A 19 -2.01 9.61 0.61
C ALA A 19 -2.13 8.73 -0.64
N ILE A 20 -1.12 7.90 -0.92
CA ILE A 20 -1.13 7.01 -2.08
C ILE A 20 -2.17 5.90 -1.92
N ASN A 21 -2.34 5.31 -0.73
CA ASN A 21 -3.40 4.33 -0.51
C ASN A 21 -4.78 4.95 -0.74
N GLY A 22 -5.02 6.16 -0.23
CA GLY A 22 -6.27 6.87 -0.46
C GLY A 22 -6.53 7.15 -1.93
N LEU A 23 -5.49 7.52 -2.69
CA LEU A 23 -5.59 7.73 -4.13
C LEU A 23 -5.97 6.45 -4.90
N TRP A 24 -5.37 5.31 -4.54
CA TRP A 24 -5.65 4.02 -5.18
C TRP A 24 -7.08 3.54 -4.97
N VAL A 25 -7.67 3.78 -3.80
CA VAL A 25 -9.06 3.38 -3.56
C VAL A 25 -10.06 4.27 -4.32
N GLU A 26 -9.74 5.56 -4.50
CA GLU A 26 -10.60 6.50 -5.24
C GLU A 26 -10.47 6.36 -6.77
N LEU A 27 -9.49 5.59 -7.23
CA LEU A 27 -9.16 5.40 -8.64
C LEU A 27 -10.34 4.97 -9.54
N PRO A 28 -11.29 4.12 -9.12
CA PRO A 28 -12.47 3.77 -9.91
C PRO A 28 -13.34 4.97 -10.33
N LEU A 29 -13.40 6.03 -9.51
CA LEU A 29 -14.10 7.27 -9.88
C LEU A 29 -13.23 8.15 -10.77
N LEU A 30 -11.94 8.27 -10.45
CA LEU A 30 -10.99 9.10 -11.18
C LEU A 30 -10.80 8.66 -12.63
N VAL A 31 -10.80 7.35 -12.89
CA VAL A 31 -10.71 6.77 -14.24
C VAL A 31 -11.87 7.23 -15.14
N MET A 32 -13.01 7.62 -14.57
CA MET A 32 -14.17 8.07 -15.35
C MET A 32 -14.16 9.58 -15.63
N GLU A 33 -13.49 10.37 -14.79
CA GLU A 33 -13.47 11.84 -14.86
C GLU A 33 -12.22 12.39 -15.56
N LEU A 34 -11.08 11.70 -15.41
CA LEU A 34 -9.80 12.16 -15.96
C LEU A 34 -9.63 11.72 -17.44
N PRO A 35 -9.01 12.57 -18.28
CA PRO A 35 -8.82 12.30 -19.71
C PRO A 35 -7.94 11.08 -20.01
N GLU A 36 -7.13 10.62 -19.06
CA GLU A 36 -6.31 9.41 -19.19
C GLU A 36 -7.13 8.11 -19.16
N GLY A 37 -8.33 8.13 -18.60
CA GLY A 37 -9.20 6.96 -18.53
C GLY A 37 -8.54 5.76 -17.87
N TRP A 38 -8.73 4.58 -18.45
CA TRP A 38 -8.19 3.30 -17.95
C TRP A 38 -6.66 3.18 -18.00
N PHE A 39 -5.96 4.13 -18.64
CA PHE A 39 -4.50 4.20 -18.60
C PHE A 39 -3.96 4.92 -17.36
N LEU A 40 -4.81 5.67 -16.64
CA LEU A 40 -4.45 6.40 -15.42
C LEU A 40 -3.71 5.53 -14.37
N PRO A 41 -4.17 4.31 -14.05
CA PRO A 41 -3.47 3.41 -13.11
C PRO A 41 -2.03 3.09 -13.55
N SER A 42 -1.80 2.90 -14.85
CA SER A 42 -0.46 2.62 -15.38
C SER A 42 0.46 3.83 -15.23
N TYR A 43 -0.06 5.05 -15.45
CA TYR A 43 0.70 6.28 -15.21
C TYR A 43 1.00 6.49 -13.73
N LEU A 44 0.04 6.22 -12.85
CA LEU A 44 0.24 6.29 -11.40
C LEU A 44 1.36 5.35 -10.94
N THR A 45 1.34 4.08 -11.39
CA THR A 45 2.42 3.12 -11.10
C THR A 45 3.78 3.68 -11.53
N LEU A 46 3.90 4.21 -12.76
CA LEU A 46 5.18 4.78 -13.23
C LEU A 46 5.65 5.96 -12.37
N VAL A 47 4.74 6.87 -12.02
CA VAL A 47 5.04 8.04 -11.18
C VAL A 47 5.49 7.61 -9.78
N ILE A 48 4.81 6.64 -9.17
CA ILE A 48 5.18 6.11 -7.85
C ILE A 48 6.56 5.45 -7.91
N GLN A 49 6.85 4.67 -8.97
CA GLN A 49 8.15 4.04 -9.11
C GLN A 49 9.29 5.06 -9.28
N LEU A 50 9.05 6.19 -9.96
CA LEU A 50 10.01 7.29 -10.06
C LEU A 50 10.30 7.94 -8.69
N ALA A 51 9.32 7.96 -7.79
CA ALA A 51 9.47 8.50 -6.45
C ALA A 51 10.44 7.72 -5.54
N ASN A 52 10.82 6.49 -5.92
CA ASN A 52 11.90 5.75 -5.23
C ASN A 52 13.27 6.49 -5.25
N ILE A 53 13.40 7.54 -6.07
CA ILE A 53 14.53 8.48 -5.97
C ILE A 53 14.65 9.14 -4.58
N GLY A 54 13.54 9.30 -3.86
CA GLY A 54 13.51 9.88 -2.51
C GLY A 54 14.31 9.04 -1.49
N PRO A 55 13.94 7.78 -1.26
CA PRO A 55 14.75 6.83 -0.48
C PRO A 55 16.22 6.78 -0.89
N LEU A 56 16.49 6.69 -2.20
CA LEU A 56 17.85 6.64 -2.73
C LEU A 56 18.65 7.89 -2.33
N LEU A 57 18.05 9.07 -2.45
CA LEU A 57 18.67 10.34 -2.06
C LEU A 57 18.97 10.38 -0.56
N VAL A 58 18.04 9.93 0.29
CA VAL A 58 18.24 9.87 1.74
C VAL A 58 19.39 8.91 2.10
N THR A 59 19.42 7.72 1.49
CA THR A 59 20.49 6.73 1.71
C THR A 59 21.84 7.27 1.24
N LEU A 60 21.88 7.90 0.07
CA LEU A 60 23.10 8.47 -0.49
C LEU A 60 23.64 9.61 0.37
N LEU A 61 22.75 10.46 0.89
CA LEU A 61 23.10 11.58 1.74
C LEU A 61 23.61 11.09 3.12
N HIS A 62 23.03 10.04 3.69
CA HIS A 62 23.58 9.38 4.88
C HIS A 62 24.97 8.77 4.62
N ARG A 63 25.21 8.21 3.43
CA ARG A 63 26.50 7.62 3.06
C ARG A 63 27.59 8.66 2.87
N PHE A 64 27.31 9.78 2.22
CA PHE A 64 28.33 10.81 1.93
C PHE A 64 28.47 11.86 3.02
N ARG A 65 27.44 12.12 3.82
CA ARG A 65 27.44 13.14 4.88
C ARG A 65 26.75 12.59 6.15
N PRO A 66 27.38 11.64 6.87
CA PRO A 66 26.84 11.13 8.12
C PRO A 66 26.66 12.29 9.12
N GLY A 67 25.42 12.53 9.55
CA GLY A 67 25.06 13.60 10.50
C GLY A 67 24.48 14.88 9.88
N CYS A 68 24.45 15.02 8.54
CA CYS A 68 23.79 16.17 7.88
C CYS A 68 22.25 16.09 7.96
N LEU A 69 21.72 14.87 7.99
CA LEU A 69 20.28 14.61 8.11
C LEU A 69 19.94 14.25 9.55
N SER A 70 19.34 15.18 10.27
CA SER A 70 18.69 14.89 11.54
C SER A 70 17.28 14.35 11.29
N ASP A 71 16.94 13.19 11.87
CA ASP A 71 15.65 12.50 11.67
C ASP A 71 14.43 13.40 11.84
N VAL A 72 14.43 14.26 12.88
CA VAL A 72 13.25 15.05 13.26
C VAL A 72 12.88 16.12 12.23
N PRO A 73 13.79 17.02 11.79
CA PRO A 73 13.54 17.95 10.69
C PRO A 73 13.12 17.29 9.38
N VAL A 74 13.70 16.13 9.04
CA VAL A 74 13.33 15.39 7.82
C VAL A 74 11.87 14.94 7.90
N ILE A 75 11.46 14.35 9.03
CA ILE A 75 10.09 13.91 9.23
C ILE A 75 9.09 15.08 9.20
N PHE A 76 9.40 16.20 9.87
CA PHE A 76 8.55 17.39 9.79
C PHE A 76 8.41 17.92 8.36
N THR A 77 9.51 17.91 7.60
CA THR A 77 9.51 18.35 6.20
C THR A 77 8.63 17.42 5.36
N LEU A 78 8.78 16.11 5.50
CA LEU A 78 7.98 15.11 4.78
C LEU A 78 6.48 15.24 5.10
N LEU A 79 6.12 15.27 6.39
CA LEU A 79 4.73 15.42 6.82
C LEU A 79 4.14 16.77 6.39
N GLY A 80 4.94 17.84 6.41
CA GLY A 80 4.53 19.17 5.98
C GLY A 80 4.27 19.23 4.48
N VAL A 81 5.23 18.74 3.67
CA VAL A 81 5.08 18.62 2.22
C VAL A 81 3.89 17.73 1.86
N GLY A 82 3.72 16.60 2.53
CA GLY A 82 2.57 15.70 2.34
C GLY A 82 1.25 16.41 2.64
N THR A 83 1.15 17.11 3.76
CA THR A 83 -0.07 17.85 4.15
C THR A 83 -0.44 18.93 3.13
N VAL A 84 0.53 19.76 2.73
CA VAL A 84 0.34 20.81 1.72
C VAL A 84 -0.04 20.21 0.37
N THR A 85 0.65 19.14 -0.04
CA THR A 85 0.38 18.48 -1.32
C THR A 85 -1.01 17.85 -1.34
N CYS A 86 -1.43 17.13 -0.28
CA CYS A 86 -2.80 16.58 -0.17
C CYS A 86 -3.86 17.68 -0.22
N LEU A 87 -3.61 18.82 0.45
CA LEU A 87 -4.53 19.95 0.42
C LEU A 87 -4.67 20.54 -0.99
N LEU A 88 -3.54 20.77 -1.67
CA LEU A 88 -3.54 21.24 -3.07
C LEU A 88 -4.21 20.23 -4.01
N PHE A 89 -3.97 18.94 -3.78
CA PHE A 89 -4.58 17.85 -4.54
C PHE A 89 -6.11 17.93 -4.50
N ALA A 90 -6.70 18.19 -3.33
CA ALA A 90 -8.15 18.28 -3.17
C ALA A 90 -8.82 19.36 -4.04
N PHE A 91 -8.10 20.44 -4.38
CA PHE A 91 -8.61 21.52 -5.23
C PHE A 91 -8.19 21.41 -6.70
N LEU A 92 -7.05 20.77 -6.98
CA LEU A 92 -6.42 20.79 -8.30
C LEU A 92 -6.53 19.46 -9.07
N TRP A 93 -7.14 18.42 -8.48
CA TRP A 93 -7.21 17.08 -9.08
C TRP A 93 -7.90 17.05 -10.45
N ASN A 94 -8.88 17.92 -10.70
CA ASN A 94 -9.67 17.96 -11.94
C ASN A 94 -9.16 18.97 -12.98
N VAL A 95 -8.03 19.65 -12.70
CA VAL A 95 -7.47 20.64 -13.64
C VAL A 95 -6.74 19.91 -14.76
N THR A 96 -7.27 20.03 -15.97
CA THR A 96 -6.66 19.45 -17.18
C THR A 96 -5.88 20.50 -17.97
N SER A 97 -4.82 20.05 -18.62
CA SER A 97 -3.94 20.86 -19.46
C SER A 97 -3.89 20.26 -20.86
N LEU A 98 -3.91 21.11 -21.89
CA LEU A 98 -3.88 20.65 -23.28
C LEU A 98 -2.43 20.52 -23.75
N LEU A 99 -1.99 19.32 -24.10
CA LEU A 99 -0.67 19.06 -24.67
C LEU A 99 -0.83 18.33 -26.01
N GLN A 100 -0.27 18.89 -27.08
CA GLN A 100 -0.32 18.31 -28.44
C GLN A 100 -1.73 17.89 -28.90
N GLY A 101 -2.75 18.68 -28.55
CA GLY A 101 -4.14 18.43 -28.95
C GLY A 101 -4.87 17.34 -28.15
N LYS A 102 -4.24 16.76 -27.11
CA LYS A 102 -4.87 15.87 -26.13
C LYS A 102 -4.86 16.53 -24.75
N SER A 103 -5.91 16.31 -23.96
CA SER A 103 -5.98 16.78 -22.58
C SER A 103 -5.26 15.79 -21.66
N TYR A 104 -4.45 16.31 -20.75
CA TYR A 104 -3.73 15.54 -19.73
C TYR A 104 -3.85 16.24 -18.37
N SER A 105 -3.94 15.45 -17.33
CA SER A 105 -4.04 15.84 -15.92
C SER A 105 -2.63 15.98 -15.32
N ILE A 106 -1.82 16.86 -15.91
CA ILE A 106 -0.40 17.01 -15.54
C ILE A 106 -0.26 17.43 -14.06
N ILE A 107 -1.11 18.35 -13.59
CA ILE A 107 -1.07 18.81 -12.20
C ILE A 107 -1.36 17.64 -11.24
N PHE A 108 -2.36 16.82 -11.55
CA PHE A 108 -2.67 15.61 -10.80
C PHE A 108 -1.47 14.64 -10.74
N LEU A 109 -0.79 14.39 -11.86
CA LEU A 109 0.39 13.50 -11.90
C LEU A 109 1.58 14.08 -11.14
N VAL A 110 1.83 15.40 -11.22
CA VAL A 110 2.90 16.06 -10.48
C VAL A 110 2.62 16.05 -8.98
N LEU A 111 1.40 16.34 -8.55
CA LEU A 111 1.04 16.28 -7.14
C LEU A 111 1.12 14.83 -6.63
N THR A 112 0.71 13.85 -7.44
CA THR A 112 0.90 12.42 -7.14
C THR A 112 2.39 12.09 -6.94
N LEU A 113 3.29 12.62 -7.78
CA LEU A 113 4.73 12.42 -7.63
C LEU A 113 5.23 12.94 -6.28
N PHE A 114 4.78 14.12 -5.85
CA PHE A 114 5.14 14.66 -4.54
C PHE A 114 4.60 13.81 -3.38
N LEU A 115 3.35 13.32 -3.48
CA LEU A 115 2.78 12.41 -2.49
C LEU A 115 3.58 11.09 -2.45
N ALA A 116 3.88 10.50 -3.60
CA ALA A 116 4.69 9.28 -3.67
C ALA A 116 6.11 9.49 -3.13
N LEU A 117 6.72 10.66 -3.36
CA LEU A 117 8.02 11.02 -2.78
C LEU A 117 7.97 11.05 -1.26
N VAL A 118 6.91 11.65 -0.70
CA VAL A 118 6.68 11.68 0.74
C VAL A 118 6.50 10.26 1.27
N ASP A 119 5.63 9.47 0.64
CA ASP A 119 5.25 8.14 1.10
C ASP A 119 6.45 7.18 1.06
N CYS A 120 7.13 7.05 -0.09
CA CYS A 120 8.30 6.17 -0.22
C CYS A 120 9.44 6.60 0.72
N THR A 121 9.71 7.89 0.87
CA THR A 121 10.79 8.40 1.73
C THR A 121 10.46 8.24 3.22
N SER A 122 9.20 8.37 3.59
CA SER A 122 8.74 8.23 4.97
C SER A 122 8.95 6.82 5.51
N SER A 123 8.70 5.76 4.74
CA SER A 123 8.94 4.37 5.14
C SER A 123 10.40 4.10 5.52
N VAL A 124 11.35 4.80 4.90
CA VAL A 124 12.79 4.66 5.20
C VAL A 124 13.24 5.56 6.34
N THR A 125 12.60 6.71 6.54
CA THR A 125 13.02 7.73 7.52
C THR A 125 12.29 7.63 8.87
N PHE A 126 11.08 7.07 8.91
CA PHE A 126 10.28 6.95 10.13
C PHE A 126 10.80 5.83 11.04
N LEU A 127 11.25 4.71 10.46
CA LEU A 127 11.78 3.57 11.21
C LEU A 127 13.04 3.91 12.04
N PRO A 128 14.06 4.62 11.50
CA PRO A 128 15.17 5.12 12.30
C PRO A 128 14.74 5.96 13.51
N PHE A 129 13.72 6.81 13.35
CA PHE A 129 13.17 7.57 14.47
C PHE A 129 12.47 6.67 15.50
N MET A 130 11.71 5.68 15.04
CA MET A 130 11.03 4.71 15.89
C MET A 130 12.01 3.85 16.69
N SER A 131 13.22 3.61 16.17
CA SER A 131 14.26 2.88 16.92
C SER A 131 14.66 3.59 18.22
N ARG A 132 14.42 4.90 18.35
CA ARG A 132 14.68 5.68 19.58
C ARG A 132 13.59 5.50 20.65
N LEU A 133 12.53 4.75 20.35
CA LEU A 133 11.44 4.41 21.27
C LEU A 133 11.53 2.93 21.66
N PRO A 134 11.01 2.54 22.84
CA PRO A 134 10.93 1.14 23.24
C PRO A 134 10.27 0.27 22.16
N THR A 135 10.78 -0.94 21.96
CA THR A 135 10.37 -1.88 20.89
C THR A 135 8.86 -2.17 20.86
N ARG A 136 8.17 -2.06 22.01
CA ARG A 136 6.70 -2.15 22.11
C ARG A 136 5.95 -1.15 21.23
N TYR A 137 6.56 -0.03 20.84
CA TYR A 137 5.93 0.97 19.97
C TYR A 137 6.16 0.70 18.48
N VAL A 138 7.15 -0.12 18.12
CA VAL A 138 7.41 -0.52 16.72
C VAL A 138 6.27 -1.38 16.18
N THR A 139 5.70 -2.27 17.00
CA THR A 139 4.51 -3.04 16.61
C THR A 139 3.31 -2.11 16.35
N THR A 140 3.14 -1.09 17.18
CA THR A 140 2.07 -0.09 17.00
C THR A 140 2.28 0.79 15.77
N PHE A 141 3.54 1.05 15.40
CA PHE A 141 3.88 1.72 14.16
C PHE A 141 3.38 0.92 12.95
N PHE A 142 3.68 -0.38 12.86
CA PHE A 142 3.19 -1.21 11.76
C PHE A 142 1.67 -1.33 11.73
N VAL A 143 1.00 -1.34 12.89
CA VAL A 143 -0.47 -1.26 12.94
C VAL A 143 -0.97 0.04 12.32
N GLY A 144 -0.35 1.18 12.66
CA GLY A 144 -0.72 2.47 12.07
C GLY A 144 -0.43 2.56 10.57
N GLU A 145 0.69 2.00 10.10
CA GLU A 145 0.99 1.87 8.67
C GLU A 145 -0.10 1.04 7.95
N GLY A 146 -0.61 -0.02 8.58
CA GLY A 146 -1.80 -0.71 8.08
C GLY A 146 -3.05 0.18 8.04
N LEU A 147 -3.36 0.87 9.14
CA LEU A 147 -4.55 1.75 9.19
C LEU A 147 -4.56 2.84 8.11
N SER A 148 -3.39 3.22 7.58
CA SER A 148 -3.26 4.14 6.44
C SER A 148 -4.02 3.69 5.18
N GLY A 149 -4.17 2.38 4.95
CA GLY A 149 -4.94 1.83 3.84
C GLY A 149 -6.38 1.52 4.21
N LEU A 150 -6.63 1.07 5.44
CA LEU A 150 -7.97 0.71 5.92
C LEU A 150 -8.91 1.91 6.02
N LEU A 151 -8.44 3.03 6.58
CA LEU A 151 -9.32 4.19 6.81
C LEU A 151 -9.79 4.84 5.51
N PRO A 152 -8.92 5.13 4.51
CA PRO A 152 -9.39 5.61 3.21
C PRO A 152 -10.32 4.62 2.51
N ALA A 153 -10.04 3.32 2.64
CA ALA A 153 -10.89 2.26 2.09
C ALA A 153 -12.32 2.30 2.65
N LEU A 154 -12.47 2.48 3.97
CA LEU A 154 -13.79 2.65 4.59
C LEU A 154 -14.49 3.93 4.14
N LEU A 155 -13.74 5.02 3.94
CA LEU A 155 -14.29 6.29 3.45
C LEU A 155 -14.82 6.16 2.02
N ALA A 156 -14.06 5.53 1.12
CA ALA A 156 -14.48 5.28 -0.26
C ALA A 156 -15.67 4.32 -0.34
N LEU A 157 -15.69 3.28 0.49
CA LEU A 157 -16.85 2.39 0.58
C LEU A 157 -18.11 3.14 1.05
N ALA A 158 -17.99 4.03 2.04
CA ALA A 158 -19.08 4.89 2.48
C ALA A 158 -19.49 5.93 1.42
N GLN A 159 -18.55 6.38 0.59
CA GLN A 159 -18.80 7.25 -0.56
C GLN A 159 -19.63 6.55 -1.64
N GLY A 160 -19.53 5.22 -1.75
CA GLY A 160 -20.15 4.45 -2.83
C GLY A 160 -19.44 4.65 -4.17
N SER A 161 -18.14 4.91 -4.16
CA SER A 161 -17.32 5.09 -5.36
C SER A 161 -17.44 3.89 -6.30
N GLY A 162 -17.81 4.14 -7.56
CA GLY A 162 -17.86 3.11 -8.60
C GLY A 162 -19.14 2.25 -8.67
N LEU A 163 -20.23 2.62 -7.98
CA LEU A 163 -21.53 1.95 -8.16
C LEU A 163 -22.13 2.22 -9.54
N THR A 164 -22.62 1.17 -10.20
CA THR A 164 -23.30 1.26 -11.51
C THR A 164 -24.64 0.56 -11.50
N THR A 165 -25.59 1.11 -12.24
CA THR A 165 -26.89 0.51 -12.56
C THR A 165 -27.03 0.38 -14.07
N CYS A 166 -27.42 -0.80 -14.54
CA CYS A 166 -27.74 -0.99 -15.95
C CYS A 166 -29.18 -0.53 -16.20
N SER A 167 -29.37 0.41 -17.11
CA SER A 167 -30.69 0.81 -17.58
C SER A 167 -30.91 0.33 -19.02
N ASN A 168 -32.08 -0.26 -19.29
CA ASN A 168 -32.48 -0.57 -20.66
C ASN A 168 -32.86 0.73 -21.37
N VAL A 169 -32.07 1.12 -22.38
CA VAL A 169 -32.40 2.24 -23.26
C VAL A 169 -33.08 1.66 -24.50
N THR A 170 -34.31 2.10 -24.75
CA THR A 170 -35.06 1.75 -25.95
C THR A 170 -34.95 2.90 -26.93
N ASP A 171 -34.26 2.70 -28.06
CA ASP A 171 -34.23 3.70 -29.13
C ASP A 171 -35.61 3.74 -29.81
N SER A 172 -36.46 4.67 -29.39
CA SER A 172 -37.64 5.04 -30.17
C SER A 172 -37.19 5.93 -31.31
N SER A 173 -37.15 5.40 -32.54
CA SER A 173 -36.91 6.18 -33.75
C SER A 173 -38.04 7.20 -33.96
N GLY A 174 -37.91 8.37 -33.34
CA GLY A 174 -38.90 9.43 -33.47
C GLY A 174 -38.85 10.43 -32.32
N THR A 175 -37.90 11.35 -32.35
CA THR A 175 -38.09 12.81 -32.24
C THR A 175 -36.73 13.48 -32.02
N THR A 176 -36.44 14.46 -32.88
CA THR A 176 -35.27 15.36 -32.93
C THR A 176 -34.37 15.44 -31.67
N PRO A 177 -33.05 15.16 -31.79
CA PRO A 177 -32.13 15.38 -30.70
C PRO A 177 -31.88 16.87 -30.49
N HIS A 178 -32.26 17.39 -29.32
CA HIS A 178 -31.66 18.59 -28.77
C HIS A 178 -30.17 18.32 -28.49
N PRO A 179 -29.25 19.24 -28.80
CA PRO A 179 -27.83 19.00 -28.62
C PRO A 179 -27.47 19.16 -27.13
N VAL A 180 -27.53 18.07 -26.37
CA VAL A 180 -26.82 17.99 -25.09
C VAL A 180 -25.42 17.50 -25.41
N THR A 181 -24.46 18.41 -25.29
CA THR A 181 -23.04 18.16 -25.53
C THR A 181 -22.46 17.33 -24.38
N THR A 182 -22.55 16.01 -24.46
CA THR A 182 -21.74 15.12 -23.63
C THR A 182 -20.86 14.30 -24.56
N ARG A 183 -19.58 14.67 -24.62
CA ARG A 183 -18.58 14.07 -25.51
C ARG A 183 -18.14 12.73 -24.92
N GLY A 184 -18.97 11.71 -25.09
CA GLY A 184 -18.70 10.33 -24.67
C GLY A 184 -17.74 9.63 -25.63
N THR A 185 -16.73 8.96 -25.06
CA THR A 185 -15.83 8.05 -25.75
C THR A 185 -16.58 6.76 -26.12
N ASN A 186 -16.68 6.47 -27.42
CA ASN A 186 -17.24 5.23 -27.94
C ASN A 186 -16.27 4.06 -27.65
N THR A 187 -16.56 3.28 -26.61
CA THR A 187 -15.95 1.96 -26.43
C THR A 187 -16.88 0.93 -27.05
N THR A 188 -16.48 0.35 -28.19
CA THR A 188 -17.17 -0.79 -28.79
C THR A 188 -17.00 -2.03 -27.90
N GLN A 189 -17.99 -2.31 -27.07
CA GLN A 189 -18.11 -3.54 -26.29
C GLN A 189 -19.25 -4.38 -26.89
N GLY A 190 -18.99 -5.67 -27.10
CA GLY A 190 -19.68 -6.54 -28.04
C GLY A 190 -21.20 -6.64 -27.92
N ASP A 191 -21.82 -6.80 -29.08
CA ASP A 191 -23.24 -7.05 -29.32
C ASP A 191 -23.79 -8.20 -28.46
N ASN A 192 -24.45 -7.85 -27.35
CA ASN A 192 -25.46 -8.70 -26.73
C ASN A 192 -26.83 -8.05 -26.92
N SER A 193 -27.26 -7.93 -28.18
CA SER A 193 -28.60 -7.47 -28.53
C SER A 193 -29.64 -8.52 -28.09
N ILE A 194 -30.39 -8.25 -27.03
CA ILE A 194 -31.58 -9.03 -26.70
C ILE A 194 -32.68 -8.60 -27.68
N LEU A 195 -32.86 -9.38 -28.75
CA LEU A 195 -33.97 -9.18 -29.68
C LEU A 195 -35.27 -9.56 -28.95
N MET A 196 -36.00 -8.56 -28.45
CA MET A 196 -37.29 -8.82 -27.82
C MET A 196 -38.30 -9.19 -28.91
N SER A 197 -38.61 -10.47 -29.05
CA SER A 197 -39.63 -10.95 -29.97
C SER A 197 -41.01 -10.53 -29.47
N THR A 198 -41.58 -9.49 -30.08
CA THR A 198 -43.01 -9.17 -29.92
C THR A 198 -43.68 -9.01 -31.27
N LEU A 199 -44.89 -9.57 -31.33
CA LEU A 199 -45.93 -9.63 -32.37
C LEU A 199 -45.64 -9.05 -33.79
N PRO A 200 -46.12 -9.72 -34.85
CA PRO A 200 -45.91 -9.28 -36.22
C PRO A 200 -46.65 -7.95 -36.47
N GLY A 201 -45.91 -6.84 -36.56
CA GLY A 201 -46.46 -5.53 -36.90
C GLY A 201 -45.71 -4.30 -36.37
N THR A 202 -44.75 -4.44 -35.46
CA THR A 202 -44.01 -3.29 -34.90
C THR A 202 -42.52 -3.40 -35.22
N ALA A 203 -41.89 -2.30 -35.64
CA ALA A 203 -40.46 -2.25 -35.96
C ALA A 203 -39.61 -2.76 -34.78
N PRO A 204 -38.50 -3.47 -35.03
CA PRO A 204 -37.65 -3.98 -33.96
C PRO A 204 -37.06 -2.81 -33.16
N SER A 205 -37.45 -2.69 -31.90
CA SER A 205 -36.79 -1.78 -30.96
C SER A 205 -35.51 -2.45 -30.47
N VAL A 206 -34.38 -1.83 -30.77
CA VAL A 206 -33.08 -2.28 -30.23
C VAL A 206 -33.00 -1.74 -28.81
N ALA A 207 -33.14 -2.62 -27.81
CA ALA A 207 -32.85 -2.29 -26.43
C ALA A 207 -31.34 -2.49 -26.22
N HIS A 208 -30.60 -1.40 -26.04
CA HIS A 208 -29.20 -1.47 -25.63
C HIS A 208 -29.13 -1.26 -24.11
N LEU A 209 -28.37 -2.12 -23.43
CA LEU A 209 -28.07 -1.94 -22.01
C LEU A 209 -26.99 -0.87 -21.88
N GLU A 210 -27.34 0.28 -21.29
CA GLU A 210 -26.37 1.33 -20.98
C GLU A 210 -26.03 1.28 -19.49
N THR A 211 -24.74 1.20 -19.18
CA THR A 211 -24.23 1.24 -17.81
C THR A 211 -24.26 2.68 -17.33
N ARG A 212 -25.20 3.04 -16.43
CA ARG A 212 -25.23 4.36 -15.78
C ARG A 212 -24.55 4.31 -14.42
N TYR A 213 -23.65 5.25 -14.20
CA TYR A 213 -22.97 5.42 -12.92
C TYR A 213 -23.92 6.09 -11.92
N LEU A 214 -24.02 5.53 -10.71
CA LEU A 214 -24.68 6.26 -9.64
C LEU A 214 -23.76 7.40 -9.17
N PRO A 215 -24.34 8.57 -8.85
CA PRO A 215 -23.58 9.62 -8.20
C PRO A 215 -23.08 9.12 -6.85
N ALA A 216 -21.79 9.34 -6.58
CA ALA A 216 -21.21 9.12 -5.26
C ALA A 216 -21.98 9.93 -4.20
N HIS A 217 -22.11 9.39 -2.98
CA HIS A 217 -22.79 10.07 -1.88
C HIS A 217 -22.16 11.43 -1.54
N PHE A 218 -20.86 11.58 -1.79
CA PHE A 218 -20.14 12.85 -1.73
C PHE A 218 -19.07 12.94 -2.82
N SER A 219 -18.64 14.17 -3.13
CA SER A 219 -17.69 14.48 -4.21
C SER A 219 -16.26 14.04 -3.87
N PRO A 220 -15.42 13.68 -4.87
CA PRO A 220 -13.99 13.40 -4.68
C PRO A 220 -13.24 14.55 -3.97
N LEU A 221 -13.69 15.79 -4.10
CA LEU A 221 -13.14 16.92 -3.35
C LEU A 221 -13.23 16.71 -1.83
N VAL A 222 -14.37 16.23 -1.33
CA VAL A 222 -14.57 15.97 0.10
C VAL A 222 -13.69 14.81 0.55
N TYR A 223 -13.58 13.76 -0.27
CA TYR A 223 -12.67 12.64 -0.02
C TYR A 223 -11.21 13.09 0.15
N PHE A 224 -10.70 13.88 -0.80
CA PHE A 224 -9.33 14.38 -0.73
C PHE A 224 -9.11 15.37 0.43
N LEU A 225 -10.12 16.15 0.83
CA LEU A 225 -10.05 16.97 2.05
C LEU A 225 -9.97 16.11 3.31
N LEU A 226 -10.68 14.98 3.37
CA LEU A 226 -10.57 14.03 4.47
C LEU A 226 -9.17 13.40 4.51
N LEU A 227 -8.58 13.05 3.36
CA LEU A 227 -7.19 12.59 3.31
C LEU A 227 -6.20 13.67 3.79
N SER A 228 -6.40 14.93 3.38
CA SER A 228 -5.59 16.06 3.86
C SER A 228 -5.71 16.23 5.38
N PHE A 229 -6.92 16.09 5.93
CA PHE A 229 -7.15 16.11 7.38
C PHE A 229 -6.44 14.97 8.11
N MET A 230 -6.49 13.74 7.57
CA MET A 230 -5.74 12.61 8.13
C MET A 230 -4.24 12.89 8.12
N MET A 231 -3.71 13.44 7.03
CA MET A 231 -2.30 13.80 6.91
C MET A 231 -1.88 14.89 7.92
N ALA A 232 -2.74 15.91 8.11
CA ALA A 232 -2.54 16.94 9.13
C ALA A 232 -2.57 16.35 10.56
N CYS A 233 -3.44 15.38 10.83
CA CYS A 233 -3.45 14.65 12.10
C CYS A 233 -2.12 13.92 12.34
N CYS A 234 -1.51 13.34 11.31
CA CYS A 234 -0.19 12.70 11.40
C CYS A 234 0.91 13.72 11.74
N PHE A 235 0.88 14.90 11.11
CA PHE A 235 1.79 16.02 11.41
C PHE A 235 1.68 16.44 12.89
N ILE A 236 0.44 16.66 13.36
CA ILE A 236 0.15 17.07 14.73
C ILE A 236 0.56 15.97 15.72
N ALA A 237 0.31 14.70 15.40
CA ALA A 237 0.71 13.58 16.24
C ALA A 237 2.23 13.52 16.42
N PHE A 238 3.01 13.70 15.34
CA PHE A 238 4.46 13.78 15.43
C PHE A 238 4.93 14.97 16.27
N PHE A 239 4.30 16.13 16.13
CA PHE A 239 4.59 17.29 16.96
C PHE A 239 4.40 17.02 18.46
N PHE A 240 3.31 16.35 18.84
CA PHE A 240 3.09 15.94 20.22
C PHE A 240 4.08 14.86 20.69
N LEU A 241 4.48 13.91 19.83
CA LEU A 241 5.54 12.93 20.14
C LEU A 241 6.90 13.59 20.44
N GLN A 242 7.17 14.75 19.84
CA GLN A 242 8.38 15.52 20.15
C GLN A 242 8.30 16.26 21.49
N ARG A 243 7.09 16.66 21.90
CA ARG A 243 6.87 17.39 23.17
C ARG A 243 6.85 16.50 24.40
N GLN A 244 6.73 15.18 24.26
CA GLN A 244 6.73 14.28 25.41
C GLN A 244 8.13 14.22 26.05
N PRO A 245 8.26 14.44 27.38
CA PRO A 245 9.54 14.35 28.08
C PRO A 245 10.04 12.89 28.05
N ARG A 246 11.18 12.65 27.40
CA ARG A 246 11.71 11.30 27.17
C ARG A 246 12.77 10.94 28.22
N PRO A 247 12.53 9.94 29.08
CA PRO A 247 13.62 9.28 29.78
C PRO A 247 14.35 8.36 28.78
N TRP A 248 15.35 8.92 28.08
CA TRP A 248 16.21 8.24 27.09
C TRP A 248 16.79 6.90 27.58
N LYS A 249 16.93 6.73 28.91
CA LYS A 249 17.60 5.59 29.55
C LYS A 249 16.94 4.22 29.31
N SER A 250 15.61 4.13 29.20
CA SER A 250 14.93 2.82 29.03
C SER A 250 15.04 2.26 27.62
N SER A 251 15.16 3.12 26.60
CA SER A 251 15.17 2.69 25.18
C SER A 251 16.53 2.14 24.76
N THR A 252 17.62 2.61 25.37
CA THR A 252 18.97 2.10 25.09
C THR A 252 19.15 0.71 25.70
N GLU A 253 18.62 0.47 26.90
CA GLU A 253 18.65 -0.84 27.56
C GLU A 253 17.80 -1.88 26.82
N ASP A 254 16.60 -1.52 26.34
CA ASP A 254 15.73 -2.43 25.57
C ASP A 254 16.32 -2.77 24.18
N LEU A 255 16.96 -1.81 23.49
CA LEU A 255 17.65 -2.05 22.22
C LEU A 255 18.88 -2.94 22.41
N LEU A 256 19.67 -2.69 23.46
CA LEU A 256 20.85 -3.48 23.78
C LEU A 256 20.42 -4.89 24.22
N SER A 257 19.35 -5.02 25.00
CA SER A 257 18.75 -6.32 25.32
C SER A 257 18.22 -7.04 24.08
N SER A 258 17.55 -6.35 23.15
CA SER A 258 17.02 -6.95 21.91
C SER A 258 18.12 -7.35 20.93
N GLN A 259 19.17 -6.52 20.78
CA GLN A 259 20.37 -6.87 20.00
C GLN A 259 21.13 -8.03 20.64
N VAL A 260 21.27 -8.04 21.97
CA VAL A 260 21.88 -9.14 22.72
C VAL A 260 21.04 -10.42 22.61
N ILE A 261 19.71 -10.34 22.66
CA ILE A 261 18.81 -11.48 22.46
C ILE A 261 18.97 -12.01 21.04
N LEU A 262 18.92 -11.16 20.01
CA LEU A 262 19.10 -11.59 18.62
C LEU A 262 20.50 -12.16 18.36
N HIS A 263 21.54 -11.56 18.94
CA HIS A 263 22.91 -12.07 18.84
C HIS A 263 23.10 -13.38 19.62
N SER A 264 22.45 -13.54 20.78
CA SER A 264 22.48 -14.76 21.59
C SER A 264 21.68 -15.89 20.94
N ILE A 265 20.57 -15.60 20.26
CA ILE A 265 19.82 -16.56 19.44
C ILE A 265 20.70 -17.01 18.26
N ARG A 266 21.40 -16.06 17.61
CA ARG A 266 22.34 -16.34 16.52
C ARG A 266 23.57 -17.16 16.96
N LEU A 267 24.06 -16.94 18.17
CA LEU A 267 25.15 -17.73 18.78
C LEU A 267 24.65 -19.10 19.29
N ARG A 268 23.38 -19.20 19.72
CA ARG A 268 22.78 -20.44 20.22
C ARG A 268 22.46 -21.42 19.08
N GLU A 269 22.09 -20.92 17.90
CA GLU A 269 21.96 -21.76 16.69
C GLU A 269 23.31 -22.33 16.22
N GLU A 270 24.43 -21.66 16.53
CA GLU A 270 25.79 -22.18 16.25
C GLU A 270 26.29 -23.19 17.31
N GLN A 271 25.54 -23.41 18.41
CA GLN A 271 26.01 -24.23 19.53
C GLN A 271 24.93 -25.23 20.02
N GLU A 272 24.54 -26.14 19.13
CA GLU A 272 23.95 -27.43 19.51
C GLU A 272 25.04 -28.32 20.17
N PRO A 273 24.80 -28.93 21.35
CA PRO A 273 25.80 -29.73 22.05
C PRO A 273 25.83 -31.18 21.55
N GLY A 274 26.93 -31.57 20.89
CA GLY A 274 27.29 -32.99 20.73
C GLY A 274 27.72 -33.64 22.06
N PRO A 275 27.64 -34.99 22.20
CA PRO A 275 27.70 -35.66 23.50
C PRO A 275 29.11 -35.66 24.13
N PRO A 276 29.22 -35.84 25.46
CA PRO A 276 30.50 -35.75 26.17
C PRO A 276 31.31 -37.04 26.06
N GLY A 277 32.58 -36.94 25.65
CA GLY A 277 33.50 -38.08 25.61
C GLY A 277 34.97 -37.68 25.54
N LEU A 278 35.63 -37.77 26.69
CA LEU A 278 37.06 -38.01 26.98
C LEU A 278 38.15 -37.14 26.33
N ALA A 279 38.96 -36.57 27.23
CA ALA A 279 40.18 -35.83 26.98
C ALA A 279 41.23 -36.61 26.18
N ASP A 280 41.95 -35.93 25.28
CA ASP A 280 43.41 -35.85 25.42
C ASP A 280 44.05 -34.69 24.62
N SER A 281 45.20 -34.28 25.15
CA SER A 281 46.12 -33.22 24.73
C SER A 281 46.55 -33.23 23.25
N SER A 282 46.73 -32.05 22.62
CA SER A 282 48.00 -31.60 22.00
C SER A 282 47.84 -30.39 21.06
N ARG A 283 48.84 -29.50 21.09
CA ARG A 283 49.06 -28.30 20.28
C ARG A 283 49.10 -28.57 18.76
N GLY A 284 48.60 -27.62 17.95
CA GLY A 284 48.99 -27.51 16.53
C GLY A 284 48.02 -26.75 15.61
N GLN A 285 48.24 -25.44 15.48
CA GLN A 285 48.33 -24.70 14.20
C GLN A 285 47.20 -24.77 13.14
N GLY A 286 46.60 -23.60 12.88
CA GLY A 286 46.40 -23.08 11.53
C GLY A 286 45.12 -23.45 10.76
N HIS A 287 44.36 -22.40 10.39
CA HIS A 287 43.57 -22.29 9.16
C HIS A 287 42.33 -23.19 9.02
N LEU A 288 41.17 -22.69 9.48
CA LEU A 288 39.85 -23.11 8.99
C LEU A 288 38.79 -22.08 9.39
N GLU A 289 38.81 -20.90 8.75
CA GLU A 289 37.74 -19.89 8.89
C GLU A 289 37.12 -19.51 7.53
N GLU A 290 37.02 -20.46 6.60
CA GLU A 290 36.52 -20.18 5.24
C GLU A 290 35.56 -21.26 4.70
N LYS A 291 34.53 -21.63 5.48
CA LYS A 291 33.46 -22.50 4.95
C LYS A 291 32.02 -22.14 5.38
N THR A 292 31.84 -21.20 6.30
CA THR A 292 30.50 -20.78 6.77
C THR A 292 29.93 -19.58 5.99
N ALA A 293 30.76 -18.84 5.25
CA ALA A 293 30.35 -17.66 4.46
C ALA A 293 29.44 -17.91 3.22
N PRO A 294 29.56 -19.01 2.43
CA PRO A 294 28.83 -19.13 1.17
C PRO A 294 27.33 -19.42 1.34
N LEU A 295 26.95 -20.13 2.40
CA LEU A 295 25.53 -20.42 2.70
C LEU A 295 24.77 -19.15 3.11
N HIS A 296 25.44 -18.23 3.83
CA HIS A 296 24.86 -16.96 4.28
C HIS A 296 24.61 -16.00 3.10
N LEU A 297 25.53 -15.93 2.14
CA LEU A 297 25.39 -15.09 0.96
C LEU A 297 24.28 -15.59 0.02
N ALA A 298 24.17 -16.92 -0.17
CA ALA A 298 23.10 -17.51 -0.97
C ALA A 298 21.72 -17.28 -0.34
N HIS A 299 21.60 -17.42 0.98
CA HIS A 299 20.36 -17.15 1.70
C HIS A 299 19.97 -15.66 1.64
N LEU A 300 20.94 -14.75 1.78
CA LEU A 300 20.72 -13.31 1.65
C LEU A 300 20.31 -12.93 0.21
N ALA A 301 20.98 -13.49 -0.80
CA ALA A 301 20.63 -13.29 -2.21
C ALA A 301 19.22 -13.80 -2.50
N PHE A 302 18.85 -14.97 -1.97
CA PHE A 302 17.49 -15.51 -2.08
C PHE A 302 16.46 -14.57 -1.48
N ILE A 303 16.67 -14.07 -0.26
CA ILE A 303 15.76 -13.11 0.39
C ILE A 303 15.62 -11.83 -0.45
N TYR A 304 16.72 -11.25 -0.94
CA TYR A 304 16.65 -10.04 -1.75
C TYR A 304 15.97 -10.26 -3.11
N ILE A 305 16.20 -11.41 -3.76
CA ILE A 305 15.51 -11.77 -5.01
C ILE A 305 14.01 -11.94 -4.74
N LEU A 306 13.63 -12.63 -3.66
CA LEU A 306 12.24 -12.81 -3.28
C LEU A 306 11.57 -11.47 -2.99
N VAL A 307 12.21 -10.60 -2.19
CA VAL A 307 11.70 -9.26 -1.88
C VAL A 307 11.57 -8.41 -3.14
N ALA A 308 12.54 -8.46 -4.05
CA ALA A 308 12.48 -7.76 -5.33
C ALA A 308 11.32 -8.26 -6.20
N PHE A 309 11.14 -9.58 -6.28
CA PHE A 309 10.05 -10.22 -7.03
C PHE A 309 8.68 -9.85 -6.46
N VAL A 310 8.49 -9.98 -5.14
CA VAL A 310 7.23 -9.62 -4.47
C VAL A 310 6.93 -8.13 -4.64
N ASN A 311 7.91 -7.24 -4.49
CA ASN A 311 7.71 -5.81 -4.73
C ASN A 311 7.37 -5.50 -6.19
N ALA A 312 8.03 -6.14 -7.15
CA ALA A 312 7.74 -5.96 -8.57
C ALA A 312 6.29 -6.37 -8.92
N LEU A 313 5.81 -7.45 -8.31
CA LEU A 313 4.42 -7.89 -8.48
C LEU A 313 3.44 -6.96 -7.77
N THR A 314 3.63 -6.71 -6.47
CA THR A 314 2.65 -6.01 -5.62
C THR A 314 2.56 -4.51 -5.88
N ASN A 315 3.68 -3.85 -6.17
CA ASN A 315 3.72 -2.40 -6.40
C ASN A 315 3.81 -2.00 -7.88
N GLY A 316 3.94 -2.98 -8.79
CA GLY A 316 4.10 -2.74 -10.23
C GLY A 316 3.05 -3.43 -11.07
N VAL A 317 3.18 -4.74 -11.22
CA VAL A 317 2.39 -5.54 -12.18
C VAL A 317 0.93 -5.65 -11.75
N LEU A 318 0.66 -6.03 -10.50
CA LEU A 318 -0.69 -6.31 -10.03
C LEU A 318 -1.61 -5.08 -10.06
N PRO A 319 -1.22 -3.90 -9.56
CA PRO A 319 -2.09 -2.70 -9.61
C PRO A 319 -2.41 -2.29 -11.05
N SER A 320 -1.45 -2.47 -11.97
CA SER A 320 -1.60 -2.13 -13.38
C SER A 320 -2.50 -3.12 -14.12
N VAL A 321 -2.44 -4.41 -13.79
CA VAL A 321 -3.26 -5.46 -14.41
C VAL A 321 -4.67 -5.49 -13.83
N GLN A 322 -4.82 -5.17 -12.54
CA GLN A 322 -6.09 -5.20 -11.82
C GLN A 322 -7.19 -4.41 -12.53
N THR A 323 -6.85 -3.29 -13.16
CA THR A 323 -7.81 -2.43 -13.85
C THR A 323 -8.36 -3.08 -15.12
N TYR A 324 -7.48 -3.69 -15.92
CA TYR A 324 -7.87 -4.43 -17.13
C TYR A 324 -8.59 -5.73 -16.79
N SER A 325 -8.20 -6.42 -15.72
CA SER A 325 -8.90 -7.62 -15.26
C SER A 325 -10.30 -7.32 -14.75
N CYS A 326 -10.49 -6.20 -14.04
CA CYS A 326 -11.79 -5.81 -13.50
C CYS A 326 -12.70 -5.15 -14.55
N LEU A 327 -12.16 -4.69 -15.68
CA LEU A 327 -12.94 -4.06 -16.75
C LEU A 327 -14.10 -4.95 -17.22
N SER A 328 -13.85 -6.25 -17.38
CA SER A 328 -14.85 -7.24 -17.81
C SER A 328 -15.99 -7.44 -16.80
N TYR A 329 -15.75 -7.15 -15.52
CA TYR A 329 -16.69 -7.35 -14.41
C TYR A 329 -17.37 -6.04 -13.97
N GLY A 330 -16.94 -4.91 -14.53
CA GLY A 330 -17.47 -3.59 -14.23
C GLY A 330 -16.80 -2.87 -13.05
N PRO A 331 -17.16 -1.61 -12.81
CA PRO A 331 -16.49 -0.73 -11.86
C PRO A 331 -16.73 -1.09 -10.39
N VAL A 332 -17.82 -1.80 -10.07
CA VAL A 332 -18.07 -2.30 -8.71
C VAL A 332 -17.05 -3.35 -8.31
N ALA A 333 -16.75 -4.29 -9.22
CA ALA A 333 -15.70 -5.29 -9.00
C ALA A 333 -14.33 -4.62 -8.87
N TYR A 334 -14.07 -3.59 -9.67
CA TYR A 334 -12.83 -2.83 -9.60
C TYR A 334 -12.67 -2.10 -8.26
N HIS A 335 -13.71 -1.40 -7.80
CA HIS A 335 -13.73 -0.71 -6.51
C HIS A 335 -13.56 -1.68 -5.34
N LEU A 336 -14.31 -2.79 -5.33
CA LEU A 336 -14.21 -3.79 -4.28
C LEU A 336 -12.82 -4.44 -4.26
N SER A 337 -12.26 -4.76 -5.43
CA SER A 337 -10.92 -5.32 -5.53
C SER A 337 -9.84 -4.37 -5.00
N ALA A 338 -9.93 -3.07 -5.35
CA ALA A 338 -8.99 -2.06 -4.86
C ALA A 338 -9.10 -1.89 -3.33
N THR A 339 -10.33 -1.75 -2.84
CA THR A 339 -10.62 -1.59 -1.41
C THR A 339 -10.15 -2.79 -0.59
N LEU A 340 -10.51 -4.01 -1.00
CA LEU A 340 -10.14 -5.23 -0.28
C LEU A 340 -8.63 -5.50 -0.30
N SER A 341 -7.94 -5.17 -1.41
CA SER A 341 -6.49 -5.28 -1.49
C SER A 341 -5.81 -4.37 -0.46
N SER A 342 -6.24 -3.10 -0.36
CA SER A 342 -5.74 -2.16 0.64
C SER A 342 -6.08 -2.57 2.09
N MET A 343 -7.15 -3.34 2.30
CA MET A 343 -7.52 -3.89 3.62
C MET A 343 -6.78 -5.18 4.00
N ALA A 344 -6.16 -5.88 3.04
CA ALA A 344 -5.51 -7.17 3.29
C ALA A 344 -4.25 -7.05 4.17
N ASN A 345 -3.38 -6.09 3.90
CA ASN A 345 -2.16 -5.84 4.71
C ASN A 345 -2.48 -5.56 6.19
N PRO A 346 -3.40 -4.62 6.53
CA PRO A 346 -3.79 -4.35 7.91
C PRO A 346 -4.40 -5.56 8.61
N LEU A 347 -5.24 -6.33 7.91
CA LEU A 347 -5.84 -7.55 8.44
C LEU A 347 -4.77 -8.62 8.72
N ALA A 348 -3.80 -8.79 7.82
CA ALA A 348 -2.69 -9.72 8.02
C ALA A 348 -1.84 -9.33 9.24
N CYS A 349 -1.50 -8.04 9.39
CA CYS A 349 -0.77 -7.52 10.55
C CYS A 349 -1.57 -7.65 11.87
N PHE A 350 -2.89 -7.46 11.81
CA PHE A 350 -3.75 -7.66 12.97
C PHE A 350 -3.84 -9.13 13.37
N LEU A 351 -4.07 -10.03 12.40
CA LEU A 351 -4.15 -11.47 12.63
C LEU A 351 -2.82 -12.05 13.16
N SER A 352 -1.68 -11.58 12.65
CA SER A 352 -0.37 -12.02 13.15
C SER A 352 -0.09 -11.60 14.59
N MET A 353 -0.76 -10.56 15.10
CA MET A 353 -0.68 -10.15 16.50
C MET A 353 -1.41 -11.12 17.45
N PHE A 354 -2.41 -11.87 16.96
CA PHE A 354 -3.18 -12.86 17.74
C PHE A 354 -2.74 -14.31 17.51
N LEU A 355 -1.95 -14.57 16.46
CA LEU A 355 -1.41 -15.90 16.18
C LEU A 355 -0.04 -16.04 16.87
N PRO A 356 0.11 -16.96 17.85
CA PRO A 356 1.39 -17.20 18.49
C PRO A 356 2.41 -17.67 17.45
N ASN A 357 3.60 -17.05 17.41
CA ASN A 357 4.74 -17.52 16.65
C ASN A 357 5.08 -18.96 17.06
N ARG A 358 4.59 -19.95 16.32
CA ARG A 358 5.20 -21.28 16.31
C ARG A 358 6.25 -21.26 15.22
N SER A 359 7.50 -21.22 15.62
CA SER A 359 8.65 -21.48 14.75
C SER A 359 8.60 -22.94 14.29
N THR A 360 7.77 -23.22 13.29
CA THR A 360 7.92 -24.43 12.48
C THR A 360 8.89 -24.10 11.34
N PRO A 361 9.92 -24.91 11.10
CA PRO A 361 10.78 -24.73 9.93
C PRO A 361 9.93 -25.05 8.70
N ILE A 362 9.39 -24.01 8.06
CA ILE A 362 8.64 -24.15 6.81
C ILE A 362 9.68 -24.22 5.69
N GLU A 363 9.80 -25.41 5.13
CA GLU A 363 10.61 -25.73 3.96
C GLU A 363 10.14 -24.90 2.73
N PRO A 364 11.02 -24.47 1.81
CA PRO A 364 10.70 -23.44 0.80
C PRO A 364 9.79 -23.90 -0.37
N ARG A 365 8.98 -24.95 -0.20
CA ARG A 365 8.31 -25.63 -1.33
C ARG A 365 6.85 -25.19 -1.58
N GLU A 366 6.25 -24.40 -0.70
CA GLU A 366 4.81 -24.11 -0.74
C GLU A 366 4.46 -22.69 -1.20
N THR A 367 5.43 -21.78 -1.37
CA THR A 367 5.17 -20.35 -1.69
C THR A 367 4.91 -20.07 -3.18
N LEU A 368 4.53 -21.08 -3.97
CA LEU A 368 4.18 -20.92 -5.40
C LEU A 368 2.68 -21.11 -5.68
N ALA A 369 1.88 -21.56 -4.71
CA ALA A 369 0.43 -21.72 -4.89
C ALA A 369 -0.31 -20.66 -4.08
N GLY A 370 -0.76 -19.60 -4.78
CA GLY A 370 -1.68 -18.63 -4.21
C GLY A 370 -2.97 -19.30 -3.73
N GLY A 371 -3.38 -18.96 -2.51
CA GLY A 371 -4.76 -19.03 -2.04
C GLY A 371 -5.38 -20.42 -1.91
N THR A 372 -5.08 -21.13 -0.82
CA THR A 372 -6.11 -21.94 -0.12
C THR A 372 -5.66 -22.26 1.30
N LEU A 373 -6.39 -21.78 2.31
CA LEU A 373 -6.41 -22.44 3.62
C LEU A 373 -6.91 -23.88 3.40
N PRO A 374 -6.28 -24.88 4.03
CA PRO A 374 -7.06 -25.62 4.99
C PRO A 374 -6.31 -25.95 6.28
N PHE A 375 -6.99 -25.68 7.39
CA PHE A 375 -6.85 -26.40 8.64
C PHE A 375 -6.84 -27.91 8.40
N ARG A 376 -5.86 -28.61 8.96
CA ARG A 376 -6.05 -30.03 9.33
C ARG A 376 -5.52 -30.29 10.74
N THR A 377 -6.46 -30.25 11.67
CA THR A 377 -6.44 -30.98 12.93
C THR A 377 -6.39 -32.49 12.67
N GLN A 378 -5.41 -33.18 13.25
CA GLN A 378 -5.52 -34.59 13.65
C GLN A 378 -4.50 -34.81 14.78
N ASN A 379 -4.97 -34.80 16.03
CA ASN A 379 -5.11 -35.97 16.94
C ASN A 379 -3.74 -36.60 17.26
N SER A 380 -3.36 -36.88 18.51
CA SER A 380 -4.10 -37.23 19.71
C SER A 380 -3.12 -37.31 20.90
N THR A 381 -3.51 -36.82 22.08
CA THR A 381 -2.98 -37.25 23.38
C THR A 381 -3.22 -38.76 23.62
N PRO A 382 -2.71 -39.40 24.70
CA PRO A 382 -1.44 -39.26 25.43
C PRO A 382 -0.73 -40.63 25.62
N ARG A 383 0.54 -40.62 26.01
CA ARG A 383 1.12 -41.59 26.97
C ARG A 383 2.44 -41.07 27.51
#